data_AF-A0A3R5QTQ0-F1
#
_entry.id   AF-A0A3R5QTQ0-F1
#
_cell.length_a   1.000
_cell.length_b   1.000
_cell.length_c   1.000
_cell.angle_alpha   90.00
_cell.angle_beta   90.00
_cell.angle_gamma   90.00
#
_symmetry.space_group_name_H-M   'P 1'
#
loop_
_entity.id
_entity.type
_entity.pdbx_description
1 polymer ?
#
loop_
_entity_poly.entity_id
_entity_poly.type
_entity_poly.pdbx_seq_one_letter_code
_entity_poly.pdbx_strand_id
1 'polypeptide(L)'
;MVVITGQSIEQIAKKRQLYKLLREQISNEEEWEGAWKFCKKAATFAHAPVTVKEYLRMEAFSADEALVLALSAIIEKWDVPNENPILSGFDVIGYFYSIALISVAQYNREKNMKLLKNICDKLIEEKNEYCKLLLRNMTRLKKKYPDLTALEEKLKAALLVEE
;
A
#
# COMPACT_ATOMS: atom_id res chain seq x y z
N MET A 1 -38.15 -14.55 3.90
CA MET A 1 -37.36 -13.87 2.84
C MET A 1 -36.19 -13.19 3.53
N VAL A 2 -34.98 -13.77 3.48
CA VAL A 2 -33.79 -13.17 4.10
C VAL A 2 -33.31 -12.09 3.13
N VAL A 3 -33.52 -10.82 3.47
CA VAL A 3 -32.94 -9.70 2.73
C VAL A 3 -31.47 -9.65 3.12
N ILE A 4 -30.60 -10.21 2.27
CA ILE A 4 -29.16 -10.04 2.40
C ILE A 4 -28.87 -8.58 2.02
N THR A 5 -28.79 -7.71 3.03
CA THR A 5 -28.33 -6.34 2.84
C THR A 5 -26.82 -6.35 2.60
N GLY A 6 -26.38 -5.86 1.45
CA GLY A 6 -24.96 -5.69 1.16
C GLY A 6 -24.31 -4.76 2.19
N GLN A 7 -23.05 -5.02 2.54
CA GLN A 7 -22.32 -4.17 3.47
C GLN A 7 -22.07 -2.79 2.85
N SER A 8 -22.20 -1.72 3.64
CA SER A 8 -21.83 -0.37 3.19
C SER A 8 -20.30 -0.24 3.06
N ILE A 9 -19.83 0.71 2.24
CA ILE A 9 -18.39 1.01 2.09
C ILE A 9 -17.75 1.30 3.45
N GLU A 10 -18.47 1.99 4.34
CA GLU A 10 -17.98 2.32 5.68
C GLU A 10 -17.82 1.08 6.55
N GLN A 11 -18.76 0.14 6.47
CA GLN A 11 -18.67 -1.14 7.19
C GLN A 11 -17.51 -1.98 6.65
N ILE A 12 -17.29 -1.98 5.33
CA ILE A 12 -16.15 -2.67 4.71
C ILE A 12 -14.84 -2.02 5.16
N ALA A 13 -14.75 -0.69 5.12
CA ALA A 13 -13.55 0.05 5.53
C ALA A 13 -13.19 -0.22 6.99
N LYS A 14 -14.15 -0.16 7.91
CA LYS A 14 -13.91 -0.40 9.36
C LYS A 14 -13.43 -1.83 9.68
N LYS A 15 -13.71 -2.80 8.80
CA LYS A 15 -13.25 -4.19 8.96
C LYS A 15 -11.79 -4.38 8.53
N ARG A 16 -11.26 -3.51 7.67
CA ARG A 16 -9.89 -3.61 7.14
C ARG A 16 -8.86 -3.36 8.23
N GLN A 17 -7.73 -4.05 8.14
CA GLN A 17 -6.59 -3.82 9.03
C GLN A 17 -6.03 -2.41 8.83
N LEU A 18 -6.01 -1.90 7.59
CA LEU A 18 -5.62 -0.53 7.27
C LEU A 18 -6.34 0.52 8.14
N TYR A 19 -7.66 0.37 8.31
CA TYR A 19 -8.45 1.29 9.13
C TYR A 19 -8.00 1.28 10.58
N LYS A 20 -7.82 0.09 11.16
CA LYS A 20 -7.43 -0.07 12.56
C LYS A 20 -6.07 0.57 12.82
N LEU A 21 -5.09 0.28 11.96
CA LEU A 21 -3.74 0.80 12.06
C LEU A 21 -3.70 2.33 11.91
N LEU A 22 -4.41 2.88 10.92
CA LEU A 22 -4.49 4.34 10.77
C LEU A 22 -5.17 5.02 11.96
N ARG A 23 -6.22 4.40 12.51
CA ARG A 23 -6.92 4.97 13.67
C ARG A 23 -6.08 4.93 14.94
N GLU A 24 -5.23 3.92 15.09
CA GLU A 24 -4.24 3.85 16.18
C GLU A 24 -3.14 4.90 16.02
N GLN A 25 -2.73 5.19 14.78
CA GLN A 25 -1.65 6.12 14.48
C GLN A 25 -2.09 7.60 14.50
N ILE A 26 -3.33 7.90 14.14
CA ILE A 26 -3.87 9.26 14.01
C ILE A 26 -4.99 9.47 15.03
N SER A 27 -4.67 10.23 16.09
CA SER A 27 -5.60 10.58 17.16
C SER A 27 -6.30 11.93 16.95
N ASN A 28 -5.73 12.82 16.12
CA ASN A 28 -6.32 14.09 15.76
C ASN A 28 -7.48 13.87 14.77
N GLU A 29 -8.67 14.43 15.06
CA GLU A 29 -9.87 14.20 14.25
C GLU A 29 -9.83 14.91 12.88
N GLU A 30 -9.13 16.03 12.75
CA GLU A 30 -8.97 16.75 11.48
C GLU A 30 -8.07 15.96 10.53
N GLU A 31 -6.91 15.50 11.02
CA GLU A 31 -6.01 14.61 10.27
C GLU A 31 -6.68 13.26 9.96
N TRP A 32 -7.51 12.76 10.89
CA TRP A 32 -8.27 11.54 10.70
C TRP A 32 -9.30 11.66 9.58
N GLU A 33 -9.87 12.82 9.30
CA GLU A 33 -10.83 12.98 8.21
C GLU A 33 -10.20 12.64 6.85
N GLY A 34 -8.95 13.06 6.63
CA GLY A 34 -8.16 12.74 5.43
C GLY A 34 -7.89 11.23 5.33
N ALA A 35 -7.39 10.63 6.40
CA ALA A 35 -7.18 9.18 6.49
C ALA A 35 -8.47 8.37 6.31
N TRP A 36 -9.59 8.86 6.83
CA TRP A 36 -10.89 8.19 6.68
C TRP A 36 -11.38 8.21 5.23
N LYS A 37 -11.16 9.31 4.49
CA LYS A 37 -11.43 9.36 3.04
C LYS A 37 -10.58 8.33 2.30
N PHE A 38 -9.31 8.16 2.69
CA PHE A 38 -8.43 7.13 2.12
C PHE A 38 -8.93 5.72 2.43
N CYS A 39 -9.29 5.40 3.69
CA CYS A 39 -9.85 4.09 4.06
C CYS A 39 -11.13 3.75 3.29
N LYS A 40 -12.05 4.72 3.16
CA LYS A 40 -13.27 4.53 2.36
C LYS A 40 -12.94 4.28 0.90
N LYS A 41 -11.96 4.99 0.34
CA LYS A 41 -11.51 4.76 -1.04
C LYS A 41 -10.94 3.35 -1.19
N ALA A 42 -10.07 2.92 -0.28
CA ALA A 42 -9.50 1.58 -0.28
C ALA A 42 -10.57 0.47 -0.21
N ALA A 43 -11.64 0.71 0.55
CA ALA A 43 -12.78 -0.20 0.66
C ALA A 43 -13.58 -0.38 -0.64
N THR A 44 -13.46 0.54 -1.61
CA THR A 44 -14.08 0.39 -2.94
C THR A 44 -13.33 -0.55 -3.88
N PHE A 45 -12.10 -0.94 -3.54
CA PHE A 45 -11.27 -1.78 -4.40
C PHE A 45 -11.48 -3.26 -4.11
N ALA A 46 -11.59 -4.05 -5.18
CA ALA A 46 -11.77 -5.50 -5.11
C ALA A 46 -10.43 -6.26 -5.04
N HIS A 47 -9.33 -5.64 -5.46
CA HIS A 47 -8.00 -6.25 -5.51
C HIS A 47 -6.89 -5.21 -5.34
N ALA A 48 -5.67 -5.67 -5.07
CA ALA A 48 -4.47 -4.84 -5.07
C ALA A 48 -4.28 -4.14 -6.43
N PRO A 49 -3.65 -2.95 -6.51
CA PRO A 49 -3.49 -2.22 -7.75
C PRO A 49 -2.69 -3.03 -8.79
N VAL A 50 -3.14 -3.01 -10.05
CA VAL A 50 -2.52 -3.75 -11.17
C VAL A 50 -2.15 -2.82 -12.33
N THR A 51 -3.01 -1.84 -12.59
CA THR A 51 -2.91 -0.92 -13.72
C THR A 51 -2.35 0.43 -13.29
N VAL A 52 -1.68 1.15 -14.21
CA VAL A 52 -1.17 2.51 -13.95
C VAL A 52 -2.27 3.40 -13.38
N LYS A 53 -3.49 3.35 -13.96
CA LYS A 53 -4.63 4.15 -13.48
C LYS A 53 -4.98 3.85 -12.03
N GLU A 54 -4.89 2.61 -11.56
CA GLU A 54 -5.18 2.25 -10.18
C GLU A 54 -4.13 2.80 -9.21
N TYR A 55 -2.86 2.69 -9.56
CA TYR A 55 -1.78 3.30 -8.77
C TYR A 55 -1.93 4.82 -8.68
N LEU A 56 -2.16 5.49 -9.82
CA LEU A 56 -2.28 6.96 -9.87
C LEU A 56 -3.55 7.50 -9.21
N ARG A 57 -4.57 6.67 -8.89
CA ARG A 57 -5.71 7.11 -8.07
C ARG A 57 -5.29 7.61 -6.69
N MET A 58 -4.11 7.19 -6.21
CA MET A 58 -3.60 7.60 -4.90
C MET A 58 -3.03 9.03 -4.91
N GLU A 59 -2.77 9.63 -6.08
CA GLU A 59 -2.25 11.01 -6.17
C GLU A 59 -3.17 12.03 -5.48
N ALA A 60 -4.48 11.78 -5.49
CA ALA A 60 -5.47 12.62 -4.82
C ALA A 60 -5.28 12.72 -3.28
N PHE A 61 -4.53 11.78 -2.69
CA PHE A 61 -4.21 11.75 -1.26
C PHE A 61 -2.75 12.13 -0.97
N SER A 62 -1.93 12.33 -2.02
CA SER A 62 -0.48 12.45 -1.88
C SER A 62 0.02 13.76 -1.28
N ALA A 63 -0.85 14.77 -1.20
CA ALA A 63 -0.59 16.06 -0.56
C ALA A 63 -0.99 16.09 0.92
N ASP A 64 -1.67 15.06 1.42
CA ASP A 64 -2.02 14.92 2.84
C ASP A 64 -0.79 14.40 3.60
N GLU A 65 0.00 15.32 4.15
CA GLU A 65 1.27 15.00 4.81
C GLU A 65 1.07 14.11 6.03
N ALA A 66 0.02 14.36 6.83
CA ALA A 66 -0.29 13.56 8.02
C ALA A 66 -0.59 12.11 7.64
N LEU A 67 -1.40 11.90 6.60
CA LEU A 67 -1.68 10.57 6.07
C LEU A 67 -0.42 9.89 5.54
N VAL A 68 0.42 10.59 4.75
CA VAL A 68 1.65 10.01 4.19
C VAL A 68 2.63 9.60 5.30
N LEU A 69 2.79 10.41 6.35
CA LEU A 69 3.62 10.09 7.50
C LEU A 69 3.08 8.89 8.28
N ALA A 70 1.77 8.89 8.57
CA ALA A 70 1.13 7.81 9.29
C ALA A 70 1.28 6.48 8.55
N LEU A 71 1.01 6.46 7.24
CA LEU A 71 1.19 5.26 6.42
C LEU A 71 2.64 4.81 6.33
N SER A 72 3.59 5.74 6.23
CA SER A 72 5.02 5.38 6.21
C SER A 72 5.42 4.69 7.50
N ALA A 73 5.00 5.21 8.66
CA ALA A 73 5.27 4.62 9.97
C ALA A 73 4.57 3.26 10.17
N ILE A 74 3.35 3.11 9.66
CA ILE A 74 2.60 1.85 9.69
C ILE A 74 3.30 0.82 8.80
N ILE A 75 3.59 1.14 7.55
CA ILE A 75 4.16 0.22 6.55
C ILE A 75 5.54 -0.27 6.97
N GLU A 76 6.36 0.58 7.62
CA GLU A 76 7.66 0.17 8.16
C GLU A 76 7.57 -1.00 9.15
N LYS A 77 6.44 -1.11 9.87
CA LYS A 77 6.21 -2.11 10.93
C LYS A 77 5.18 -3.17 10.54
N TRP A 78 4.50 -3.01 9.42
CA TRP A 78 3.41 -3.90 9.03
C TRP A 78 4.00 -5.24 8.58
N ASP A 79 3.73 -6.28 9.35
CA ASP A 79 4.22 -7.61 9.01
C ASP A 79 3.50 -8.16 7.77
N VAL A 80 4.29 -8.68 6.84
CA VAL A 80 3.81 -9.19 5.56
C VAL A 80 3.98 -10.70 5.59
N PRO A 81 2.88 -11.47 5.62
CA PRO A 81 3.00 -12.92 5.67
C PRO A 81 3.66 -13.46 4.41
N ASN A 82 4.40 -14.56 4.55
CA ASN A 82 4.95 -15.33 3.44
C ASN A 82 4.15 -16.62 3.18
N GLU A 83 2.86 -16.55 3.43
CA GLU A 83 1.90 -17.65 3.33
C GLU A 83 0.64 -17.18 2.61
N ASN A 84 -0.20 -18.13 2.18
CA ASN A 84 -1.35 -17.86 1.33
C ASN A 84 -2.18 -16.65 1.86
N PRO A 85 -2.40 -15.61 1.03
CA PRO A 85 -3.07 -14.37 1.44
C PRO A 85 -4.47 -14.58 2.03
N ILE A 86 -5.17 -15.61 1.53
CA ILE A 86 -6.54 -15.94 1.97
C ILE A 86 -6.51 -16.52 3.38
N LEU A 87 -5.48 -17.32 3.70
CA LEU A 87 -5.35 -17.99 4.99
C LEU A 87 -4.79 -17.05 6.06
N SER A 88 -3.91 -16.13 5.69
CA SER A 88 -3.33 -15.16 6.62
C SER A 88 -4.28 -14.03 7.02
N GLY A 89 -5.37 -13.81 6.27
CA GLY A 89 -6.30 -12.71 6.51
C GLY A 89 -5.66 -11.32 6.30
N PHE A 90 -4.51 -11.27 5.63
CA PHE A 90 -3.73 -10.06 5.41
C PHE A 90 -4.48 -9.07 4.52
N ASP A 91 -4.48 -7.80 4.89
CA ASP A 91 -5.12 -6.73 4.11
C ASP A 91 -4.23 -6.31 2.93
N VAL A 92 -4.06 -7.23 1.97
CA VAL A 92 -3.27 -7.05 0.74
C VAL A 92 -3.67 -5.75 0.03
N ILE A 93 -4.98 -5.47 -0.06
CA ILE A 93 -5.50 -4.29 -0.73
C ILE A 93 -5.05 -3.03 0.01
N GLY A 94 -5.28 -2.96 1.33
CA GLY A 94 -4.88 -1.81 2.14
C GLY A 94 -3.38 -1.56 2.09
N TYR A 95 -2.58 -2.63 2.22
CA TYR A 95 -1.13 -2.57 2.18
C TYR A 95 -0.59 -2.04 0.84
N PHE A 96 -1.01 -2.61 -0.29
CA PHE A 96 -0.47 -2.20 -1.60
C PHE A 96 -0.99 -0.86 -2.10
N TYR A 97 -2.20 -0.43 -1.73
CA TYR A 97 -2.64 0.95 -2.01
C TYR A 97 -1.91 1.98 -1.12
N SER A 98 -1.49 1.59 0.08
CA SER A 98 -0.64 2.46 0.94
C SER A 98 0.75 2.61 0.34
N ILE A 99 1.36 1.52 -0.14
CA ILE A 99 2.62 1.58 -0.91
C ILE A 99 2.46 2.44 -2.17
N ALA A 100 1.35 2.30 -2.89
CA ALA A 100 1.08 3.12 -4.08
C ALA A 100 1.04 4.61 -3.72
N LEU A 101 0.38 4.97 -2.62
CA LEU A 101 0.36 6.34 -2.11
C LEU A 101 1.76 6.87 -1.77
N ILE A 102 2.54 6.10 -1.00
CA ILE A 102 3.94 6.44 -0.66
C ILE A 102 4.80 6.58 -1.94
N SER A 103 4.55 5.74 -2.94
CA SER A 103 5.26 5.74 -4.22
C SER A 103 4.97 6.96 -5.09
N VAL A 104 3.80 7.59 -4.96
CA VAL A 104 3.45 8.81 -5.72
C VAL A 104 3.65 10.10 -4.92
N ALA A 105 3.73 10.02 -3.59
CA ALA A 105 3.95 11.17 -2.72
C ALA A 105 5.32 11.82 -2.95
N GLN A 106 5.30 13.14 -3.17
CA GLN A 106 6.48 13.99 -3.26
C GLN A 106 6.90 14.54 -1.90
N TYR A 107 5.96 14.68 -0.97
CA TYR A 107 6.28 15.01 0.40
C TYR A 107 7.19 13.94 1.02
N ASN A 108 8.28 14.36 1.64
CA ASN A 108 9.27 13.49 2.30
C ASN A 108 9.89 12.42 1.36
N ARG A 109 10.03 12.75 0.06
CA ARG A 109 10.37 11.79 -1.01
C ARG A 109 11.58 10.91 -0.69
N GLU A 110 12.67 11.49 -0.18
CA GLU A 110 13.88 10.73 0.18
C GLU A 110 13.60 9.64 1.23
N LYS A 111 12.85 9.99 2.28
CA LYS A 111 12.46 9.02 3.32
C LYS A 111 11.52 7.95 2.78
N ASN A 112 10.56 8.35 1.93
CA ASN A 112 9.65 7.40 1.27
C ASN A 112 10.44 6.41 0.39
N MET A 113 11.41 6.90 -0.37
CA MET A 113 12.27 6.05 -1.21
C MET A 113 13.12 5.10 -0.38
N LYS A 114 13.67 5.56 0.76
CA LYS A 114 14.39 4.70 1.70
C LYS A 114 13.48 3.62 2.29
N LEU A 115 12.25 3.97 2.67
CA LEU A 115 11.26 3.01 3.15
C LEU A 115 10.93 1.97 2.08
N LEU A 116 10.62 2.41 0.85
CA LEU A 116 10.34 1.49 -0.28
C LEU A 116 11.51 0.54 -0.54
N LYS A 117 12.76 1.04 -0.46
CA LYS A 117 13.96 0.22 -0.55
C LYS A 117 14.00 -0.83 0.56
N ASN A 118 13.79 -0.44 1.82
CA ASN A 118 13.82 -1.36 2.95
C ASN A 118 12.76 -2.47 2.81
N ILE A 119 11.57 -2.14 2.33
CA ILE A 119 10.52 -3.13 2.04
C ILE A 119 10.98 -4.09 0.94
N CYS A 120 11.57 -3.58 -0.15
CA CYS A 120 12.11 -4.44 -1.20
C CYS A 120 13.19 -5.39 -0.65
N ASP A 121 14.10 -4.87 0.18
CA ASP A 121 15.19 -5.64 0.77
C ASP A 121 14.64 -6.76 1.66
N LYS A 122 13.69 -6.44 2.56
CA LYS A 122 13.02 -7.42 3.43
C LYS A 122 12.32 -8.52 2.62
N LEU A 123 11.48 -8.14 1.65
CA LEU A 123 10.72 -9.14 0.88
C LEU A 123 11.63 -10.03 0.02
N ILE A 124 12.74 -9.50 -0.52
CA ILE A 124 13.73 -10.30 -1.24
C ILE A 124 14.41 -11.29 -0.30
N GLU A 125 14.85 -10.85 0.88
CA GLU A 125 15.51 -11.70 1.88
C GLU A 125 14.60 -12.84 2.33
N GLU A 126 13.32 -12.55 2.55
CA GLU A 126 12.31 -13.52 2.95
C GLU A 126 11.83 -14.42 1.80
N LYS A 127 12.28 -14.18 0.56
CA LYS A 127 11.74 -14.81 -0.66
C LYS A 127 10.22 -14.72 -0.73
N ASN A 128 9.71 -13.55 -0.38
CA ASN A 128 8.29 -13.35 -0.20
C ASN A 128 7.59 -13.25 -1.56
N GLU A 129 6.49 -13.99 -1.72
CA GLU A 129 5.70 -14.05 -2.98
C GLU A 129 5.21 -12.68 -3.47
N TYR A 130 5.07 -11.72 -2.56
CA TYR A 130 4.65 -10.36 -2.85
C TYR A 130 5.71 -9.49 -3.55
N CYS A 131 6.95 -9.96 -3.72
CA CYS A 131 7.96 -9.29 -4.54
C CYS A 131 7.43 -8.92 -5.93
N LYS A 132 6.61 -9.80 -6.53
CA LYS A 132 5.99 -9.57 -7.85
C LYS A 132 5.00 -8.39 -7.85
N LEU A 133 4.27 -8.18 -6.75
CA LEU A 133 3.34 -7.06 -6.60
C LEU A 133 4.08 -5.72 -6.46
N LEU A 134 5.18 -5.70 -5.68
CA LEU A 134 6.05 -4.54 -5.60
C LEU A 134 6.72 -4.21 -6.94
N LEU A 135 7.23 -5.23 -7.64
CA LEU A 135 7.85 -5.03 -8.94
C LEU A 135 6.87 -4.40 -9.92
N ARG A 136 5.61 -4.85 -9.91
CA ARG A 136 4.54 -4.25 -10.70
C ARG A 136 4.31 -2.78 -10.35
N ASN A 137 4.29 -2.43 -9.07
CA ASN A 137 4.16 -1.02 -8.63
C ASN A 137 5.26 -0.16 -9.27
N MET A 138 6.52 -0.54 -9.13
CA MET A 138 7.65 0.22 -9.68
C MET A 138 7.59 0.28 -11.20
N THR A 139 7.34 -0.86 -11.87
CA THR A 139 7.24 -0.95 -13.33
C THR A 139 6.16 -0.03 -13.91
N ARG A 140 5.00 0.05 -13.24
CA ARG A 140 3.86 0.86 -13.70
C ARG A 140 4.08 2.35 -13.45
N LEU A 141 4.76 2.72 -12.37
CA LEU A 141 4.93 4.11 -11.95
C LEU A 141 6.21 4.78 -12.47
N LYS A 142 7.26 4.02 -12.80
CA LYS A 142 8.58 4.58 -13.15
C LYS A 142 8.60 5.63 -14.25
N LYS A 143 7.65 5.57 -15.21
CA LYS A 143 7.56 6.58 -16.28
C LYS A 143 7.25 7.98 -15.74
N LYS A 144 6.43 8.08 -14.68
CA LYS A 144 6.09 9.34 -14.02
C LYS A 144 6.97 9.62 -12.80
N TYR A 145 7.51 8.57 -12.19
CA TYR A 145 8.37 8.62 -11.00
C TYR A 145 9.70 7.87 -11.27
N PRO A 146 10.64 8.47 -12.03
CA PRO A 146 11.84 7.78 -12.53
C PRO A 146 12.78 7.24 -11.45
N ASP A 147 12.75 7.80 -10.25
CA ASP A 147 13.51 7.35 -9.08
C ASP A 147 13.10 5.95 -8.58
N LEU A 148 11.94 5.43 -9.01
CA LEU A 148 11.56 4.03 -8.77
C LEU A 148 12.33 3.02 -9.63
N THR A 149 13.05 3.45 -10.67
CA THR A 149 13.74 2.56 -11.63
C THR A 149 14.78 1.68 -10.93
N ALA A 150 15.57 2.23 -10.01
CA ALA A 150 16.58 1.46 -9.29
C ALA A 150 15.95 0.34 -8.43
N LEU A 151 14.76 0.57 -7.86
CA LEU A 151 14.03 -0.44 -7.10
C LEU A 151 13.43 -1.52 -8.00
N GLU A 152 12.92 -1.14 -9.17
CA GLU A 152 12.45 -2.09 -10.19
C GLU A 152 13.58 -3.04 -10.63
N GLU A 153 14.74 -2.50 -10.99
CA GLU A 153 15.89 -3.28 -11.43
C GLU A 153 16.37 -4.25 -10.35
N LYS A 154 16.40 -3.78 -9.09
CA LYS A 154 16.73 -4.62 -7.94
C LYS A 154 15.77 -5.81 -7.79
N LEU A 155 14.46 -5.57 -7.84
CA LEU A 155 13.44 -6.63 -7.74
C LEU A 155 13.50 -7.60 -8.93
N LYS A 156 13.77 -7.10 -10.15
CA LYS A 156 13.95 -7.96 -11.33
C LYS A 156 15.15 -8.89 -11.17
N ALA A 157 16.29 -8.35 -10.73
CA ALA A 157 17.50 -9.15 -10.53
C ALA A 157 17.27 -10.26 -9.49
N ALA A 158 16.57 -9.96 -8.39
CA ALA A 158 16.26 -10.95 -7.36
C ALA A 158 15.36 -12.09 -7.89
N LEU A 159 14.34 -11.76 -8.68
CA LEU A 159 13.39 -12.75 -9.21
C LEU A 159 13.96 -13.64 -10.33
N LEU A 160 14.99 -13.17 -11.05
CA LEU A 160 15.66 -13.96 -12.09
C LEU A 160 16.64 -15.01 -11.53
N VAL A 161 17.04 -14.89 -10.27
CA VAL A 161 17.93 -15.86 -9.60
C VAL A 161 17.15 -17.07 -9.06
N GLU A 162 15.81 -16.99 -9.05
CA GLU A 162 14.92 -18.05 -8.54
C GLU A 162 14.34 -18.96 -9.64
N GLU A 163 14.65 -18.70 -10.92
CA GLU A 163 14.32 -19.55 -12.09
C GLU A 163 15.50 -20.43 -12.49
#